data_AF-A0AAV2MTV4-F1
#
_entry.id   AF-A0AAV2MTV4-F1
#
_cell.length_a   1.000
_cell.length_b   1.000
_cell.length_c   1.000
_cell.angle_alpha   90.00
_cell.angle_beta   90.00
_cell.angle_gamma   90.00
#
_symmetry.space_group_name_H-M   'P 1'
#
loop_
_entity.id
_entity.type
_entity.pdbx_description
1 polymer ?
#
loop_
_entity_poly.entity_id
_entity_poly.type
_entity_poly.pdbx_seq_one_letter_code
_entity_poly.pdbx_strand_id
1 'polypeptide(L)' 'MVMRTQGNVYHLKCFSCTTCRNRLMPGDRFHFINGSIFCEHDRPGSLLTNHLPLQGAALLADQKVC' A
#
# COMPACT_ATOMS: atom_id res chain seq x y z
N MET A 1 0.03 6.95 -20.57
CA MET A 1 -0.85 7.77 -19.72
C MET A 1 -0.16 7.98 -18.37
N VAL A 2 -0.10 9.22 -17.87
CA VAL A 2 0.71 9.64 -16.71
C VAL A 2 -0.14 10.39 -15.68
N MET A 3 0.23 10.27 -14.41
CA MET A 3 -0.32 11.01 -13.26
C MET A 3 0.68 12.11 -12.88
N ARG A 4 0.19 13.31 -12.55
CA ARG A 4 1.02 14.41 -12.06
C ARG A 4 0.61 14.76 -10.64
N THR A 5 1.55 14.73 -9.70
CA THR A 5 1.29 14.97 -8.27
C THR A 5 2.43 15.76 -7.64
N GLN A 6 2.12 16.90 -7.00
CA GLN A 6 3.10 17.75 -6.30
C GLN A 6 4.38 18.03 -7.10
N GLY A 7 4.25 18.26 -8.42
CA GLY A 7 5.37 18.54 -9.32
C GLY A 7 6.08 17.31 -9.90
N ASN A 8 5.74 16.10 -9.46
CA ASN A 8 6.31 14.85 -9.97
C ASN A 8 5.39 14.19 -11.01
N VAL A 9 5.98 13.49 -11.97
CA VAL A 9 5.27 12.77 -13.04
C VAL A 9 5.49 11.27 -12.87
N TYR A 10 4.41 10.50 -12.84
CA TYR A 10 4.44 9.06 -12.71
C TYR A 10 3.63 8.41 -13.82
N HIS A 11 4.04 7.23 -14.30
CA HIS A 11 3.18 6.44 -15.18
C HIS A 11 1.97 5.92 -14.38
N LEU A 12 0.78 5.86 -14.99
CA LEU A 12 -0.40 5.21 -14.35
C LEU A 12 -0.16 3.72 -14.03
N LYS A 13 0.84 3.10 -14.64
CA LYS A 13 1.28 1.73 -14.31
C LYS A 13 2.15 1.67 -13.06
N CYS A 14 2.88 2.74 -12.76
CA CYS A 14 3.81 2.84 -11.63
C CYS A 14 3.19 3.58 -10.43
N PHE A 15 2.00 4.16 -10.58
CA PHE A 15 1.29 4.85 -9.51
C PHE A 15 0.63 3.81 -8.59
N SER A 16 1.41 3.32 -7.62
CA SER A 16 0.99 2.28 -6.68
C SER A 16 1.32 2.67 -5.24
N CYS A 17 0.52 2.20 -4.29
CA CYS A 17 0.79 2.40 -2.88
C CYS A 17 2.13 1.77 -2.47
N THR A 18 2.95 2.50 -1.71
CA THR A 18 4.24 2.00 -1.22
C THR A 18 4.08 0.86 -0.22
N THR A 19 3.00 0.83 0.57
CA THR A 19 2.76 -0.23 1.57
C THR A 19 2.16 -1.49 0.96
N CYS A 20 0.96 -1.40 0.38
CA CYS A 20 0.22 -2.57 -0.11
C CYS A 20 0.51 -2.90 -1.58
N ARG A 21 1.34 -2.11 -2.27
CA ARG A 21 1.64 -2.24 -3.71
C ARG A 21 0.39 -2.15 -4.60
N ASN A 22 -0.76 -1.76 -4.07
CA ASN A 22 -2.00 -1.66 -4.84
C ASN A 22 -1.91 -0.53 -5.87
N ARG A 23 -2.34 -0.81 -7.10
CA ARG A 23 -2.29 0.14 -8.20
C ARG A 23 -3.46 1.11 -8.10
N LEU A 24 -3.16 2.41 -8.05
CA LEU A 24 -4.16 3.47 -7.92
C LEU A 24 -4.57 3.97 -9.30
N MET A 25 -5.87 4.06 -9.54
CA MET A 25 -6.41 4.55 -10.80
C MET A 25 -6.83 6.02 -10.68
N PRO A 26 -6.90 6.76 -11.81
CA PRO A 26 -7.49 8.11 -11.81
C PRO A 26 -8.95 8.03 -11.33
N GLY A 27 -9.26 8.73 -10.24
CA GLY A 27 -10.57 8.67 -9.58
C GLY A 27 -10.54 8.03 -8.20
N ASP A 28 -9.54 7.19 -7.92
CA ASP A 28 -9.31 6.68 -6.57
C ASP A 28 -8.74 7.77 -5.66
N ARG A 29 -9.09 7.69 -4.37
CA ARG A 29 -8.55 8.56 -3.34
C ARG A 29 -7.19 8.01 -2.89
N PHE A 30 -6.20 8.90 -2.82
CA PHE A 30 -4.84 8.57 -2.44
C PHE A 30 -4.21 9.71 -1.64
N HIS A 31 -3.12 9.38 -0.95
CA HIS A 31 -2.29 10.32 -0.20
C HIS A 31 -0.88 10.35 -0.78
N PHE A 32 -0.30 11.54 -0.87
CA PHE A 32 1.08 11.74 -1.30
C PHE A 32 1.85 12.48 -0.21
N ILE A 33 2.82 11.80 0.41
CA ILE A 33 3.56 12.30 1.58
C ILE A 33 5.05 12.02 1.34
N ASN A 34 5.88 13.07 1.36
CA ASN A 34 7.34 12.95 1.18
C ASN A 34 7.76 12.14 -0.06
N GLY A 35 7.08 12.30 -1.20
CA GLY A 35 7.40 11.54 -2.42
C GLY A 35 6.83 10.11 -2.46
N SER A 36 6.18 9.66 -1.39
CA SER A 36 5.58 8.32 -1.29
C SER A 36 4.06 8.38 -1.47
N ILE A 37 3.53 7.40 -2.19
CA ILE A 37 2.10 7.31 -2.51
C ILE A 37 1.46 6.27 -1.58
N PHE A 38 0.33 6.61 -0.98
CA PHE A 38 -0.43 5.72 -0.11
C PHE A 38 -1.88 5.68 -0.59
N CYS A 39 -2.51 4.51 -0.52
CA CYS A 39 -3.96 4.44 -0.76
C CYS A 39 -4.72 5.01 0.46
N GLU A 40 -6.01 5.30 0.29
CA GLU A 40 -6.86 5.79 1.38
C GLU A 40 -6.86 4.88 2.62
N HIS A 41 -6.67 3.58 2.43
CA HIS A 41 -6.66 2.60 3.52
C HIS A 41 -5.35 2.59 4.32
N ASP A 42 -4.24 3.06 3.73
CA ASP A 42 -2.89 2.80 4.23
C ASP A 42 -2.13 4.10 4.57
N ARG A 43 -2.86 5.11 5.02
CA ARG A 43 -2.29 6.41 5.35
C ARG A 43 -1.28 6.28 6.49
N PRO A 44 -0.01 6.72 6.33
CA PRO A 44 1.05 6.57 7.34
C PRO A 44 0.89 7.47 8.59
N GLY A 45 -0.32 7.93 8.87
CA GLY A 45 -0.67 8.68 10.09
C GLY A 45 -1.62 7.92 11.02
N SER A 46 -2.17 6.77 10.62
CA SER A 46 -3.06 5.95 11.47
C SER A 46 -2.41 4.64 11.95
N LEU A 47 -1.10 4.45 11.70
CA LEU A 47 -0.44 3.16 11.87
C LEU A 47 0.15 2.98 13.27
N LEU A 48 -0.74 2.80 14.24
CA LEU A 48 -0.47 1.86 15.33
C LEU A 48 -1.02 0.45 15.05
N THR A 49 -1.74 0.19 13.94
CA THR A 49 -2.57 -1.03 13.89
C THR A 49 -2.24 -2.13 12.87
N ASN A 50 -1.66 -1.95 11.67
CA ASN A 50 -1.79 -3.07 10.70
C ASN A 50 -0.66 -3.44 9.72
N HIS A 51 0.59 -3.05 9.95
CA HIS A 51 1.72 -3.63 9.20
C HIS A 51 2.84 -4.11 10.11
N LEU A 52 2.56 -5.17 10.87
CA LEU A 52 3.63 -6.09 11.22
C LEU A 52 4.04 -6.79 9.91
N PRO A 53 5.34 -6.82 9.54
CA PRO A 53 5.77 -7.65 8.44
C PRO A 53 5.66 -9.10 8.91
N LEU A 54 4.50 -9.73 8.71
CA LEU A 54 4.44 -11.19 8.72
C LEU A 54 5.02 -11.70 7.39
N GLN A 55 6.30 -11.39 7.14
CA GLN A 55 7.16 -12.28 6.38
C GLN A 55 7.44 -13.47 7.30
N GLY A 56 6.54 -14.46 7.25
CA GLY A 56 6.63 -15.61 8.13
C GLY A 56 5.42 -16.54 8.06
N ALA A 57 4.88 -16.79 6.85
CA ALA A 57 4.01 -17.93 6.63
C ALA A 57 4.84 -19.23 6.76
N ALA A 58 5.05 -19.69 8.00
CA ALA A 58 5.50 -21.04 8.34
C ALA A 58 5.28 -21.36 9.82
N LEU A 59 4.07 -21.12 10.37
CA LEU A 59 3.65 -21.76 11.61
C LEU A 59 2.26 -22.37 11.39
N LEU A 60 2.28 -23.59 10.87
CA LEU A 60 1.47 -24.72 11.34
C LEU A 60 -0.05 -24.48 11.34
N ALA A 61 -0.64 -24.50 10.15
CA ALA A 61 -2.00 -25.03 10.00
C ALA A 61 -1.92 -26.56 9.93
N ASP A 62 -1.70 -27.23 11.06
CA ASP A 62 -2.13 -28.62 11.23
C ASP A 62 -2.98 -28.70 12.50
N GLN A 63 -4.27 -28.44 12.29
CA GLN A 63 -5.30 -28.84 13.22
C GLN A 63 -5.39 -30.36 13.18
N LYS A 64 -4.60 -31.03 14.02
CA LYS A 64 -4.96 -32.37 14.50
C LYS A 64 -5.40 -32.27 15.94
N VAL A 65 -6.71 -32.12 16.09
CA VAL A 65 -7.44 -32.58 17.28
C VAL A 65 -7.05 -34.05 17.50
N CYS A 66 -6.40 -34.33 18.62
CA CYS A 66 -6.41 -35.61 19.30
C CYS A 66 -6.81 -35.35 20.75
#